data_AF-G4HBZ3-F1
#
_entry.id   AF-G4HBZ3-F1
#
_cell.length_a   1.000
_cell.length_b   1.000
_cell.length_c   1.000
_cell.angle_alpha   90.00
_cell.angle_beta   90.00
_cell.angle_gamma   90.00
#
_symmetry.space_group_name_H-M   'P 1'
#
loop_
_entity.id
_entity.type
_entity.pdbx_description
1 polymer ?
#
loop_
_entity_poly.entity_id
_entity_poly.type
_entity_poly.pdbx_seq_one_letter_code
_entity_poly.pdbx_strand_id
1 'polypeptide(L)' 'MDKKNILRIGDDNAGAWHPLGPVAKELEKILDGEFRLTLTNDYENLSILDTHQYDACISYADRKSLTGGIQ' A
#
# COMPACT_ATOMS: atom_id res chain seq x y z
N MET A 1 -6.53 -5.16 -23.61
CA MET A 1 -6.48 -3.91 -22.83
C MET A 1 -5.24 -4.01 -21.95
N ASP A 2 -4.43 -2.96 -21.90
CA ASP A 2 -3.32 -2.91 -20.95
C ASP A 2 -3.90 -2.80 -19.54
N LYS A 3 -3.37 -3.59 -18.61
CA LYS A 3 -3.77 -3.54 -17.21
C LYS A 3 -3.34 -2.19 -16.62
N LYS A 4 -4.21 -1.58 -15.82
CA LYS A 4 -3.91 -0.34 -15.10
C LYS A 4 -2.95 -0.60 -13.95
N ASN A 5 -1.95 0.25 -13.79
CA ASN A 5 -0.94 0.09 -12.75
C ASN A 5 -1.38 0.78 -11.46
N ILE A 6 -1.36 0.05 -10.35
CA ILE A 6 -1.71 0.55 -9.03
C ILE A 6 -0.49 0.42 -8.13
N LEU A 7 -0.04 1.52 -7.53
CA LEU A 7 0.95 1.47 -6.46
C LEU A 7 0.23 1.26 -5.14
N ARG A 8 0.70 0.34 -4.32
CA ARG A 8 0.26 0.20 -2.94
C ARG A 8 1.45 0.38 -2.01
N ILE A 9 1.32 1.33 -1.11
CA ILE A 9 2.35 1.72 -0.15
C ILE A 9 1.89 1.39 1.27
N GLY A 10 2.77 0.85 2.10
CA GLY A 10 2.44 0.54 3.49
C GLY A 10 3.59 -0.12 4.21
N ASP A 11 3.65 -0.04 5.55
CA ASP A 11 4.70 -0.68 6.32
C ASP A 11 4.34 -2.12 6.66
N ASP A 12 5.23 -3.11 6.51
CA ASP A 12 4.99 -4.48 7.02
C ASP A 12 5.07 -4.58 8.56
N ASN A 13 4.78 -3.47 9.25
CA ASN A 13 4.80 -3.46 10.69
C ASN A 13 3.73 -4.41 11.21
N ALA A 14 4.14 -5.38 12.01
CA ALA A 14 3.27 -6.43 12.53
C ALA A 14 2.39 -5.88 13.66
N GLY A 15 1.55 -4.89 13.34
CA GLY A 15 0.49 -4.45 14.21
C GLY A 15 -0.58 -5.55 14.27
N ALA A 16 -1.00 -5.93 15.48
CA ALA A 16 -2.06 -6.92 15.69
C ALA A 16 -3.38 -6.58 14.97
N TRP A 17 -3.56 -5.30 14.60
CA TRP A 17 -4.76 -4.75 13.99
C TRP A 17 -4.63 -4.48 12.48
N HIS A 18 -3.43 -4.62 11.90
CA HIS A 18 -3.17 -4.30 10.49
C HIS A 18 -2.20 -5.31 9.83
N PRO A 19 -2.54 -6.62 9.74
CA PRO A 19 -1.66 -7.58 9.09
C PRO A 19 -1.62 -7.34 7.57
N LEU A 20 -0.50 -6.85 7.04
CA LEU A 20 -0.36 -6.53 5.62
C LEU A 20 -0.41 -7.74 4.69
N GLY A 21 0.17 -8.88 5.11
CA GLY A 21 0.27 -10.07 4.27
C GLY A 21 -1.08 -10.60 3.77
N PRO A 22 -2.06 -10.85 4.66
CA PRO A 22 -3.40 -11.26 4.26
C PRO A 22 -4.13 -10.23 3.39
N VAL A 23 -4.01 -8.94 3.71
CA VAL A 23 -4.67 -7.86 2.96
C VAL A 23 -4.09 -7.70 1.56
N ALA A 24 -2.78 -7.84 1.38
CA ALA A 24 -2.14 -7.79 0.08
C ALA A 24 -2.67 -8.88 -0.86
N LYS A 25 -2.81 -10.12 -0.35
CA LYS A 25 -3.35 -11.25 -1.14
C LYS A 25 -4.81 -11.05 -1.53
N GLU A 26 -5.62 -10.49 -0.64
CA GLU A 26 -7.03 -10.20 -0.98
C GLU A 26 -7.15 -9.02 -1.96
N LEU A 27 -6.32 -7.99 -1.81
CA LEU A 27 -6.26 -6.87 -2.77
C LEU A 27 -5.83 -7.35 -4.15
N GLU A 28 -4.81 -8.21 -4.25
CA GLU A 28 -4.39 -8.81 -5.52
C GLU A 28 -5.54 -9.56 -6.21
N LYS A 29 -6.35 -10.32 -5.46
CA LYS A 29 -7.52 -11.03 -6.00
C LYS A 29 -8.62 -10.08 -6.47
N ILE A 30 -8.94 -9.05 -5.67
CA ILE A 30 -9.97 -8.06 -6.01
C ILE A 30 -9.60 -7.30 -7.28
N LEU A 31 -8.31 -7.00 -7.43
CA LEU A 31 -7.77 -6.20 -8.52
C LEU A 31 -7.34 -7.03 -9.74
N ASP A 32 -7.40 -8.37 -9.66
CA ASP A 32 -7.00 -9.23 -10.76
C ASP A 32 -7.87 -8.98 -12.01
N GLY A 33 -7.31 -9.29 -13.18
CA GLY A 33 -7.93 -9.05 -14.48
C GLY A 33 -7.64 -7.67 -15.06
N GLU A 34 -8.01 -6.60 -14.35
CA GLU A 34 -7.92 -5.22 -14.90
C GLU A 34 -6.72 -4.42 -14.39
N PHE A 35 -6.16 -4.79 -13.25
CA PHE A 35 -5.11 -4.02 -12.60
C PHE A 35 -3.86 -4.86 -12.32
N ARG A 36 -2.71 -4.17 -12.22
CA ARG A 36 -1.44 -4.71 -11.75
C ARG A 36 -1.05 -3.96 -10.48
N LEU A 37 -0.87 -4.70 -9.39
CA LEU A 37 -0.48 -4.15 -8.10
C LEU A 37 1.05 -4.17 -7.94
N THR A 38 1.65 -3.02 -7.64
CA THR A 38 3.05 -2.89 -7.20
C THR A 38 3.06 -2.57 -5.71
N LEU A 39 3.84 -3.33 -4.94
CA LEU A 39 3.93 -3.22 -3.48
C LEU A 39 5.25 -2.52 -3.10
N THR A 40 5.19 -1.53 -2.22
CA THR A 40 6.39 -0.91 -1.65
C THR A 40 6.17 -0.48 -0.19
N ASN A 41 7.22 -0.60 0.62
CA ASN A 41 7.25 -0.07 1.99
C ASN A 41 8.07 1.22 2.07
N ASP A 42 8.61 1.68 0.94
CA ASP A 42 9.43 2.87 0.85
C ASP A 42 8.56 4.08 0.50
N TYR A 43 8.31 4.90 1.52
CA TYR A 43 7.52 6.12 1.47
C TYR A 43 8.11 7.21 0.57
N GLU A 44 9.41 7.15 0.25
CA GLU A 44 10.02 8.07 -0.71
C GLU A 44 9.45 7.86 -2.12
N ASN A 45 8.87 6.70 -2.43
CA ASN A 45 8.18 6.47 -3.70
C ASN A 45 6.98 7.41 -3.92
N LEU A 46 6.40 7.99 -2.87
CA LEU A 46 5.36 9.01 -3.01
C LEU A 46 5.91 10.31 -3.60
N SER A 47 7.17 10.64 -3.33
CA SER A 47 7.81 11.86 -3.85
C SER A 47 8.11 11.78 -5.35
N ILE A 48 8.22 10.56 -5.89
CA ILE A 48 8.47 10.25 -7.29
C ILE A 48 7.25 9.64 -7.99
N LEU A 49 6.06 9.78 -7.39
CA LEU A 49 4.83 9.22 -7.93
C LEU A 49 4.48 9.92 -9.25
N ASP A 50 4.64 9.19 -10.35
CA ASP A 50 4.33 9.67 -11.70
C ASP A 50 2.96 9.16 -12.14
N THR A 51 2.04 10.09 -12.42
CA THR A 51 0.70 9.77 -12.93
C THR A 51 0.71 9.14 -14.33
N HIS A 52 1.84 9.21 -15.04
CA HIS A 52 2.05 8.47 -16.28
C HIS A 52 2.41 7.00 -16.04
N GLN A 53 2.88 6.62 -14.85
CA GLN A 53 3.24 5.24 -14.51
C GLN A 53 2.14 4.51 -13.72
N TYR A 54 1.39 5.23 -12.87
CA TYR A 54 0.36 4.65 -12.01
C TYR A 54 -0.99 5.37 -12.17
N ASP A 55 -2.04 4.58 -12.37
CA ASP A 55 -3.42 5.03 -12.47
C ASP A 55 -4.03 5.37 -11.10
N ALA A 56 -3.52 4.75 -10.02
CA ALA A 56 -3.88 5.09 -8.64
C ALA A 56 -2.80 4.68 -7.62
N CYS A 57 -2.90 5.25 -6.42
CA CYS A 57 -2.09 4.88 -5.25
C CYS A 57 -2.99 4.49 -4.06
N ILE A 58 -2.71 3.34 -3.44
CA ILE A 58 -3.38 2.87 -2.22
C ILE A 58 -2.40 3.01 -1.05
N SER A 59 -2.67 3.93 -0.13
CA SER A 59 -1.89 4.08 1.10
C SER A 59 -2.47 3.23 2.22
N TYR A 60 -1.72 2.22 2.64
CA TYR A 60 -2.01 1.32 3.75
C TYR A 60 -1.01 1.58 4.88
N ALA A 61 -1.16 2.72 5.55
CA ALA A 61 -0.30 3.11 6.67
C ALA A 61 -1.01 2.83 8.01
N ASP A 62 -0.32 2.20 8.96
CA ASP A 62 -0.81 2.11 10.33
C ASP A 62 -0.88 3.51 10.95
N ARG A 63 -1.98 3.80 11.68
CA ARG A 63 -2.06 5.02 12.47
C ARG A 63 -1.15 4.81 13.67
N LYS A 64 0.03 5.45 13.65
CA LYS A 64 1.00 5.50 14.76
C LYS A 64 0.27 5.42 16.10
N SER A 65 0.39 4.29 16.80
CA SER A 65 -0.11 4.18 18.17
C SER A 65 0.60 5.27 18.97
N LEU A 66 -0.16 6.26 19.42
CA LEU A 66 0.29 7.25 20.39
C LEU A 66 0.43 6.54 21.74
N THR A 67 1.39 5.61 21.85
CA THR A 67 1.89 5.09 23.12
C THR A 67 3.26 5.70 23.38
N GLY A 68 3.35 7.02 23.23
CA GLY A 68 4.36 7.82 23.90
C GLY A 68 3.65 8.51 25.06
N GLY A 69 3.81 7.97 26.27
CA GLY A 69 3.34 8.64 27.48
C GLY A 69 3.87 10.07 27.52
N ILE A 70 3.00 10.99 27.93
CA ILE A 70 3.40 12.33 28.36
C ILE A 70 4.42 12.10 29.48
N GLN A 71 5.66 12.56 29.25
CA GLN A 71 6.72 12.55 30.26
C GLN A 71 6.46 13.63 31.31
#